data_AF-W0FNR1-F1
#
_entry.id   AF-W0FNR1-F1
#
_cell.length_a   1.000
_cell.length_b   1.000
_cell.length_c   1.000
_cell.angle_alpha   90.00
_cell.angle_beta   90.00
_cell.angle_gamma   90.00
#
_symmetry.space_group_name_H-M   'P 1'
#
loop_
_entity.id
_entity.type
_entity.pdbx_description
1 polymer ?
#
loop_
_entity_poly.entity_id
_entity_poly.type
_entity_poly.pdbx_seq_one_letter_code
_entity_poly.pdbx_strand_id
1 'polypeptide(L)'
;FDGTSLSIDGQAVAYYYLGTVEEGEQYVISGYVPAILNGERVDLILNFDNERPHGYIAGAQKVYSDETEQQSKGLIAIGEGDEVQFVCDYYDYDGNYRDSYKLGKKITLGKKIDISNRPVEDRSKCRVTYCFTDIYQKQYWSPVAP
;
A
#
# COMPACT_ATOMS: atom_id res chain seq x y z
N PHE A 1 2.27 -10.08 -12.81
CA PHE A 1 2.58 -8.64 -12.91
C PHE A 1 2.29 -8.18 -14.33
N ASP A 2 1.55 -7.09 -14.50
CA ASP A 2 1.10 -6.56 -15.80
C ASP A 2 1.88 -5.29 -16.23
N GLY A 3 2.94 -4.94 -15.50
CA GLY A 3 3.74 -3.75 -15.76
C GLY A 3 3.10 -2.46 -15.29
N THR A 4 2.15 -2.53 -14.35
CA THR A 4 1.53 -1.36 -13.71
C THR A 4 1.87 -1.27 -12.23
N SER A 5 1.81 -0.06 -11.69
CA SER A 5 1.95 0.26 -10.27
C SER A 5 0.70 0.99 -9.83
N LEU A 6 0.22 0.70 -8.61
CA LEU A 6 -0.89 1.43 -8.02
C LEU A 6 -0.48 2.89 -7.81
N SER A 7 -1.39 3.80 -8.11
CA SER A 7 -1.20 5.22 -7.90
C SER A 7 -2.39 5.84 -7.18
N ILE A 8 -2.10 6.85 -6.36
CA ILE A 8 -3.09 7.70 -5.68
C ILE A 8 -2.85 9.14 -6.13
N ASP A 9 -3.90 9.78 -6.65
CA ASP A 9 -3.84 11.11 -7.28
C ASP A 9 -2.71 11.24 -8.30
N GLY A 10 -2.45 10.14 -8.99
CA GLY A 10 -1.48 10.01 -10.05
C GLY A 10 -0.02 9.86 -9.63
N GLN A 11 0.26 9.75 -8.34
CA GLN A 11 1.57 9.41 -7.82
C GLN A 11 1.64 7.92 -7.50
N ALA A 12 2.68 7.23 -7.97
CA ALA A 12 2.89 5.81 -7.65
C ALA A 12 3.09 5.61 -6.14
N VAL A 13 2.54 4.53 -5.60
CA VAL A 13 2.57 4.22 -4.16
C VAL A 13 3.05 2.79 -3.89
N ALA A 14 3.61 2.57 -2.71
CA ALA A 14 3.91 1.22 -2.23
C ALA A 14 2.65 0.61 -1.61
N TYR A 15 2.06 -0.35 -2.30
CA TYR A 15 0.86 -1.06 -1.85
C TYR A 15 1.21 -2.45 -1.31
N TYR A 16 0.64 -2.77 -0.15
CA TYR A 16 0.83 -4.05 0.53
C TYR A 16 -0.53 -4.72 0.74
N TYR A 17 -0.66 -5.96 0.27
CA TYR A 17 -1.88 -6.73 0.41
C TYR A 17 -2.06 -7.23 1.85
N LEU A 18 -3.28 -7.11 2.39
CA LEU A 18 -3.65 -7.65 3.72
C LEU A 18 -4.46 -8.93 3.59
N GLY A 19 -5.45 -8.97 2.70
CA GLY A 19 -6.37 -10.09 2.61
C GLY A 19 -7.51 -9.85 1.63
N THR A 20 -8.20 -10.93 1.30
CA THR A 20 -9.45 -10.93 0.55
C THR A 20 -10.49 -11.63 1.40
N VAL A 21 -11.64 -10.98 1.56
CA VAL A 21 -12.85 -11.58 2.13
C VAL A 21 -13.83 -11.79 0.98
N GLU A 22 -14.34 -13.01 0.82
CA GLU A 22 -15.31 -13.38 -0.22
C GLU A 22 -16.58 -13.90 0.43
N GLU A 23 -17.73 -13.39 0.02
CA GLU A 23 -19.06 -13.83 0.43
C GLU A 23 -19.97 -13.98 -0.80
N GLY A 24 -20.12 -15.21 -1.28
CA GLY A 24 -20.88 -15.50 -2.49
C GLY A 24 -20.22 -14.87 -3.72
N GLU A 25 -20.90 -13.92 -4.36
CA GLU A 25 -20.38 -13.16 -5.51
C GLU A 25 -19.71 -11.83 -5.10
N GLN A 26 -19.78 -11.48 -3.81
CA GLN A 26 -19.19 -10.25 -3.28
C GLN A 26 -17.78 -10.53 -2.78
N TYR A 27 -16.87 -9.60 -3.01
CA TYR A 27 -15.52 -9.65 -2.49
C TYR A 27 -15.09 -8.28 -1.97
N VAL A 28 -14.18 -8.29 -1.00
CA VAL A 28 -13.42 -7.12 -0.56
C VAL A 28 -11.97 -7.51 -0.49
N ILE A 29 -11.14 -6.88 -1.32
CA ILE A 29 -9.67 -6.95 -1.22
C ILE A 29 -9.23 -5.76 -0.36
N SER A 30 -8.50 -6.04 0.71
CA SER A 30 -7.94 -5.04 1.60
C SER A 30 -6.42 -5.02 1.48
N GLY A 31 -5.87 -3.83 1.55
CA GLY A 31 -4.43 -3.60 1.63
C GLY A 31 -4.12 -2.26 2.27
N TYR A 32 -2.84 -1.93 2.36
CA TYR A 32 -2.42 -0.65 2.88
C TYR A 32 -1.31 0.02 2.08
N VAL A 33 -1.22 1.34 2.23
CA VAL A 33 -0.16 2.18 1.69
C VAL A 33 0.48 2.97 2.83
N PRO A 34 1.77 2.75 3.14
CA PRO A 34 2.47 3.52 4.17
C PRO A 34 2.54 5.00 3.79
N ALA A 35 2.21 5.87 4.73
CA ALA A 35 2.22 7.30 4.50
C ALA A 35 2.50 8.10 5.79
N ILE A 36 2.78 9.37 5.61
CA ILE A 36 2.76 10.39 6.65
C ILE A 36 1.52 11.24 6.40
N LEU A 37 0.52 11.14 7.28
CA LEU A 37 -0.73 11.90 7.25
C LEU A 37 -0.64 13.03 8.28
N ASN A 38 -0.70 14.28 7.82
CA ASN A 38 -0.63 15.48 8.68
C ASN A 38 0.57 15.48 9.67
N GLY A 39 1.69 14.84 9.28
CA GLY A 39 2.90 14.73 10.11
C GLY A 39 3.02 13.43 10.93
N GLU A 40 1.99 12.59 10.98
CA GLU A 40 2.01 11.32 11.70
C GLU A 40 2.18 10.11 10.76
N ARG A 41 2.98 9.10 11.15
CA ARG A 41 3.12 7.86 10.39
C ARG A 41 1.86 7.02 10.51
N VAL A 42 1.28 6.68 9.36
CA VAL A 42 0.07 5.88 9.25
C VAL A 42 0.17 4.89 8.09
N ASP A 43 -0.69 3.90 8.12
CA ASP A 43 -0.99 3.04 6.99
C ASP A 43 -2.37 3.42 6.46
N LEU A 44 -2.42 3.91 5.22
CA LEU A 44 -3.69 4.20 4.54
C LEU A 44 -4.31 2.88 4.12
N ILE A 45 -5.47 2.55 4.66
CA ILE A 45 -6.18 1.31 4.35
C ILE A 45 -6.99 1.50 3.07
N LEU A 46 -6.74 0.67 2.07
CA LEU A 46 -7.43 0.65 0.80
C LEU A 46 -8.29 -0.60 0.71
N ASN A 47 -9.52 -0.42 0.22
CA ASN A 47 -10.44 -1.50 -0.09
C ASN A 47 -10.86 -1.45 -1.56
N PHE A 48 -10.94 -2.62 -2.20
CA PHE A 48 -11.45 -2.82 -3.55
C PHE A 48 -12.60 -3.82 -3.46
N ASP A 49 -13.76 -3.47 -4.01
CA ASP A 49 -14.96 -4.30 -3.99
C ASP A 49 -15.68 -4.25 -5.33
N ASN A 50 -16.75 -5.03 -5.46
CA ASN A 50 -17.54 -5.12 -6.69
C ASN A 50 -18.11 -3.77 -7.15
N GLU A 51 -18.46 -2.87 -6.23
CA GLU A 51 -19.03 -1.55 -6.54
C GLU A 51 -17.95 -0.52 -6.91
N ARG A 52 -16.75 -0.69 -6.33
CA ARG A 52 -15.60 0.20 -6.46
C ARG A 52 -14.37 -0.62 -6.86
N PRO A 53 -14.30 -1.11 -8.11
CA PRO A 53 -13.20 -1.96 -8.57
C PRO A 53 -11.86 -1.22 -8.64
N HIS A 54 -11.88 0.11 -8.71
CA HIS A 54 -10.68 0.95 -8.63
C HIS A 54 -10.23 1.25 -7.19
N GLY A 55 -11.05 0.85 -6.22
CA GLY A 55 -10.79 1.00 -4.80
C GLY A 55 -11.10 2.39 -4.23
N TYR A 56 -11.04 2.47 -2.92
CA TYR A 56 -11.15 3.70 -2.14
C TYR A 56 -10.33 3.59 -0.86
N ILE A 57 -9.98 4.74 -0.28
CA ILE A 57 -9.34 4.79 1.03
C ILE A 57 -10.42 4.64 2.10
N ALA A 58 -10.37 3.55 2.87
CA ALA A 58 -11.29 3.27 3.96
C ALA A 58 -10.96 4.08 5.22
N GLY A 59 -9.69 4.50 5.37
CA GLY A 59 -9.20 5.36 6.44
C GLY A 59 -7.70 5.18 6.67
N ALA A 60 -7.16 5.72 7.76
CA ALA A 60 -5.77 5.57 8.16
C ALA A 60 -5.66 4.81 9.48
N GLN A 61 -4.70 3.90 9.59
CA GLN A 61 -4.33 3.23 10.83
C GLN A 61 -3.00 3.81 11.34
N LYS A 62 -2.94 4.17 12.63
CA LYS A 62 -1.66 4.62 13.21
C LYS A 62 -0.67 3.47 13.30
N VAL A 63 0.56 3.73 12.88
CA VAL A 63 1.68 2.79 13.06
C VAL A 63 2.43 3.19 14.31
N TYR A 64 2.32 2.37 15.36
CA TYR A 64 3.10 2.55 16.59
C TYR A 64 4.42 1.78 16.47
N SER A 65 5.52 2.42 16.83
CA SER A 65 6.88 1.87 16.74
C SER A 65 7.22 0.86 17.84
N ASP A 66 6.40 0.74 18.88
CA ASP A 66 6.68 -0.09 20.05
C ASP A 66 5.78 -1.34 20.11
N GLU A 67 6.41 -2.51 20.22
CA GLU A 67 5.82 -3.86 20.25
C GLU A 67 4.86 -4.13 21.44
N THR A 68 4.55 -3.12 22.25
CA THR A 68 3.82 -3.28 23.53
C THR A 68 2.49 -2.53 23.63
N GLU A 69 2.08 -1.74 22.63
CA GLU A 69 0.84 -0.99 22.73
C GLU A 69 -0.27 -1.56 21.86
N GLN A 70 -1.36 -1.92 22.53
CA GLN A 70 -2.62 -2.37 21.97
C GLN A 70 -3.03 -1.45 20.82
N GLN A 71 -2.82 -1.91 19.58
CA GLN A 71 -3.19 -1.16 18.40
C GLN A 71 -4.68 -0.84 18.49
N SER A 72 -4.99 0.45 18.55
CA SER A 72 -6.36 0.92 18.45
C SER A 72 -6.91 0.45 17.10
N LYS A 73 -7.92 -0.42 17.10
CA LYS A 73 -8.56 -0.97 15.89
C LYS A 73 -9.38 0.06 15.09
N GLY A 74 -9.29 1.34 15.44
CA GLY A 74 -10.06 2.41 14.82
C GLY A 74 -9.29 3.00 13.64
N LEU A 75 -9.97 3.16 12.51
CA LEU A 75 -9.47 3.93 11.38
C LEU A 75 -9.70 5.43 11.65
N ILE A 76 -8.66 6.23 11.46
CA ILE A 76 -8.73 7.68 11.35
C ILE A 76 -9.43 7.99 10.03
N ALA A 77 -10.49 8.80 10.09
CA ALA A 77 -11.13 9.32 8.90
C ALA A 77 -10.18 10.26 8.16
N ILE A 78 -10.13 10.15 6.85
CA ILE A 78 -9.31 10.98 5.98
C ILE A 78 -10.26 11.79 5.09
N GLY A 79 -9.93 13.06 4.86
CA GLY A 79 -10.80 13.98 4.14
C GLY A 79 -10.09 15.04 3.31
N GLU A 80 -10.89 15.90 2.71
CA GLU A 80 -10.41 17.05 1.93
C GLU A 80 -9.56 17.97 2.82
N GLY A 81 -8.39 18.36 2.32
CA GLY A 81 -7.45 19.24 3.03
C GLY A 81 -6.38 18.51 3.83
N ASP A 82 -6.51 17.19 4.03
CA ASP A 82 -5.46 16.40 4.67
C ASP A 82 -4.21 16.32 3.80
N GLU A 83 -3.06 16.40 4.45
CA GLU A 83 -1.77 16.35 3.81
C GLU A 83 -1.15 14.94 3.91
N VAL A 84 -0.82 14.35 2.76
CA VAL A 84 -0.30 12.99 2.67
C VAL A 84 1.06 12.97 1.96
N GLN A 85 2.04 12.30 2.56
CA GLN A 85 3.32 11.96 1.93
C GLN A 85 3.50 10.44 1.97
N PHE A 86 3.49 9.79 0.81
CA PHE A 86 3.70 8.34 0.74
C PHE A 86 5.12 7.95 1.16
N VAL A 87 5.25 6.74 1.68
CA VAL A 87 6.51 6.15 2.14
C VAL A 87 6.66 4.76 1.52
N CYS A 88 7.89 4.39 1.18
CA CYS A 88 8.21 3.04 0.73
C CYS A 88 9.49 2.54 1.40
N ASP A 89 9.57 1.23 1.57
CA ASP A 89 10.81 0.60 2.04
C ASP A 89 11.81 0.47 0.89
N TYR A 90 13.08 0.66 1.21
CA TYR A 90 14.20 0.48 0.32
C TYR A 90 14.98 -0.76 0.73
N TYR A 91 15.15 -1.64 -0.23
CA TYR A 91 15.97 -2.84 -0.14
C TYR A 91 17.16 -2.67 -1.07
N ASP A 92 18.33 -3.13 -0.64
CA ASP A 92 19.50 -3.16 -1.52
C ASP A 92 19.38 -4.26 -2.58
N TYR A 93 20.40 -4.36 -3.45
CA TYR A 93 20.43 -5.38 -4.52
C TYR A 93 20.49 -6.82 -4.01
N ASP A 94 20.92 -7.02 -2.77
CA ASP A 94 20.94 -8.33 -2.11
C ASP A 94 19.62 -8.63 -1.37
N GLY A 95 18.64 -7.72 -1.42
CA GLY A 95 17.33 -7.87 -0.81
C GLY A 95 17.29 -7.55 0.69
N ASN A 96 18.35 -6.95 1.25
CA ASN A 96 18.37 -6.55 2.65
C ASN A 96 17.63 -5.22 2.82
N TYR A 97 16.73 -5.16 3.81
CA TYR A 97 16.10 -3.90 4.23
C TYR A 97 17.18 -2.89 4.64
N ARG A 98 17.06 -1.66 4.16
CA ARG A 98 17.99 -0.57 4.47
C ARG A 98 17.33 0.55 5.25
N ASP A 99 16.25 1.10 4.73
CA ASP A 99 15.52 2.21 5.36
C ASP A 99 14.17 2.41 4.67
N SER A 100 13.31 3.29 5.19
CA SER A 100 12.08 3.73 4.54
C SER A 100 12.20 5.17 4.06
N TYR A 101 11.84 5.44 2.81
CA TYR A 101 11.98 6.74 2.16
C TYR A 101 10.63 7.36 1.80
N LYS A 102 10.58 8.70 1.76
CA LYS A 102 9.44 9.44 1.22
C LYS A 102 9.36 9.21 -0.29
N LEU A 103 8.25 8.64 -0.74
CA LEU A 103 8.00 8.32 -2.14
C LEU A 103 7.23 9.47 -2.81
N GLY A 104 7.82 10.03 -3.86
CA GLY A 104 7.27 11.15 -4.62
C GLY A 104 7.05 12.42 -3.78
N LYS A 105 6.07 13.25 -4.15
CA LYS A 105 5.77 14.54 -3.50
C LYS A 105 4.69 14.39 -2.43
N LYS A 106 4.68 15.32 -1.49
CA LYS A 106 3.56 15.53 -0.56
C LYS A 106 2.37 16.08 -1.35
N ILE A 107 1.19 15.51 -1.12
CA ILE A 107 -0.07 15.90 -1.75
C ILE A 107 -1.07 16.39 -0.70
N THR A 108 -2.02 17.22 -1.12
CA THR A 108 -3.18 17.60 -0.33
C THR A 108 -4.40 16.94 -0.94
N LEU A 109 -5.14 16.17 -0.15
CA LEU A 109 -6.28 15.41 -0.63
C LEU A 109 -7.43 16.34 -1.03
N GLY A 110 -7.98 16.12 -2.21
CA GLY A 110 -9.19 16.78 -2.68
C GLY A 110 -10.46 16.04 -2.24
N LYS A 111 -11.63 16.56 -2.65
CA LYS A 111 -12.93 15.89 -2.42
C LYS A 111 -13.04 14.51 -3.05
N LYS A 112 -12.31 14.30 -4.15
CA LYS A 112 -12.30 13.06 -4.90
C LYS A 112 -10.86 12.63 -5.05
N ILE A 113 -10.58 11.42 -4.60
CA ILE A 113 -9.26 10.78 -4.66
C ILE A 113 -9.30 9.80 -5.83
N ASP A 114 -8.34 9.91 -6.74
CA ASP A 114 -8.18 8.97 -7.85
C ASP A 114 -7.25 7.83 -7.42
N ILE A 115 -7.75 6.60 -7.46
CA ILE A 115 -6.94 5.39 -7.31
C ILE A 115 -6.93 4.68 -8.66
N SER A 116 -5.76 4.49 -9.23
CA SER A 116 -5.61 3.91 -10.56
C SER A 116 -4.29 3.17 -10.74
N ASN A 117 -4.28 2.15 -11.59
CA ASN A 117 -3.06 1.47 -12.00
C ASN A 117 -2.41 2.23 -13.16
N ARG A 118 -1.14 2.60 -13.00
CA ARG A 118 -0.37 3.33 -14.03
C ARG A 118 0.79 2.49 -14.54
N PRO A 119 1.10 2.54 -15.84
CA PRO A 119 2.23 1.81 -16.39
C PRO A 119 3.54 2.31 -15.77
N VAL A 120 4.42 1.38 -15.43
CA VAL A 120 5.79 1.74 -15.04
C VAL A 120 6.54 2.22 -16.29
N GLU A 121 7.20 3.37 -16.20
CA GLU A 121 7.83 4.03 -17.36
C GLU A 121 8.83 3.14 -18.10
N ASP A 122 9.67 2.41 -17.36
CA ASP A 122 10.66 1.49 -17.92
C ASP A 122 10.46 0.07 -17.38
N ARG A 123 9.58 -0.68 -18.05
CA ARG A 123 9.30 -2.09 -17.73
C ARG A 123 10.55 -2.97 -17.75
N SER A 124 11.57 -2.64 -18.55
CA SER A 124 12.79 -3.45 -18.65
C SER A 124 13.63 -3.43 -17.38
N LYS A 125 13.42 -2.41 -16.54
CA LYS A 125 14.06 -2.25 -15.22
C LYS A 125 13.22 -2.82 -14.08
N CYS A 126 11.98 -3.19 -14.33
CA CYS A 126 11.16 -3.87 -13.33
C CYS A 126 11.74 -5.25 -13.03
N ARG A 127 11.71 -5.62 -11.76
CA ARG A 127 12.05 -6.93 -11.26
C ARG A 127 10.94 -7.32 -10.30
N VAL A 128 10.40 -8.52 -10.46
CA VAL A 128 9.28 -8.99 -9.64
C VAL A 128 9.70 -10.27 -8.95
N THR A 129 9.42 -10.36 -7.65
CA THR A 129 9.52 -11.61 -6.88
C THR A 129 8.22 -11.81 -6.11
N TYR A 130 7.90 -13.05 -5.78
CA TYR A 130 6.73 -13.41 -5.01
C TYR A 130 7.18 -14.04 -3.70
N CYS A 131 6.72 -13.51 -2.57
CA CYS A 131 6.88 -14.15 -1.26
C CYS A 131 5.68 -15.05 -0.99
N PHE A 132 5.93 -16.35 -0.83
CA PHE A 132 4.95 -17.31 -0.36
C PHE A 132 5.18 -17.55 1.14
N THR A 133 4.12 -17.42 1.93
CA THR A 133 4.15 -17.73 3.37
C THR A 133 3.30 -18.96 3.61
N ASP A 134 3.90 -20.03 4.14
CA ASP A 134 3.16 -21.26 4.47
C ASP A 134 2.38 -21.15 5.80
N ILE A 135 1.60 -22.19 6.12
CA ILE A 135 0.82 -22.26 7.37
C ILE A 135 1.69 -22.26 8.65
N TYR A 136 3.00 -22.50 8.52
CA TYR A 136 3.98 -22.44 9.60
C TYR A 136 4.79 -21.14 9.59
N GLN A 137 4.33 -20.12 8.86
CA GLN A 137 4.96 -18.81 8.72
C GLN A 137 6.36 -18.85 8.07
N LYS A 138 6.70 -19.92 7.34
CA LYS A 138 7.94 -19.95 6.57
C LYS A 138 7.75 -19.16 5.29
N GLN A 139 8.67 -18.24 5.04
CA GLN A 139 8.72 -17.42 3.83
C GLN A 139 9.63 -18.06 2.79
N TYR A 140 9.13 -18.14 1.56
CA TYR A 140 9.90 -18.52 0.38
C TYR A 140 9.73 -17.45 -0.69
N TRP A 141 10.85 -16.88 -1.15
CA TRP A 141 10.87 -15.92 -2.23
C TRP A 141 11.13 -16.62 -3.56
N SER A 142 10.30 -16.36 -4.57
CA SER A 142 10.54 -16.86 -5.91
C SER A 142 11.81 -16.25 -6.50
N PRO A 143 12.46 -16.92 -7.46
CA PRO A 143 13.42 -16.26 -8.33
C PRO A 143 12.83 -15.00 -8.96
N VAL A 144 13.71 -14.06 -9.32
CA VAL A 144 13.30 -12.79 -9.92
C VAL A 144 12.75 -13.05 -11.33
N ALA A 145 11.49 -12.64 -11.54
CA ALA A 145 10.83 -12.60 -12.83
C ALA A 145 11.11 -11.26 -13.54
N PRO A 146 11.30 -11.29 -14.87
CA PRO A 146 11.43 -10.09 -15.69
C PRO A 146 10.10 -9.35 -15.86
#